data_AF-A0AAD6YXX5-F1
#
_entry.id   AF-A0AAD6YXX5-F1
#
_cell.length_a   1.000
_cell.length_b   1.000
_cell.length_c   1.000
_cell.angle_alpha   90.00
_cell.angle_beta   90.00
_cell.angle_gamma   90.00
#
_symmetry.space_group_name_H-M   'P 1'
#
loop_
_entity.id
_entity.type
_entity.pdbx_description
1 polymer ?
#
loop_
_entity_poly.entity_id
_entity_poly.type
_entity_poly.pdbx_seq_one_letter_code
_entity_poly.pdbx_strand_id
1 'polypeptide(L)'
;ATVGSGIYSGIDSSNNYSLRVWGNQTNARADLAVLLWAIKSSPLRKTLEISTRSEYAIRSVVYYATKKENCGWKCPNGDILKLIFQ
;
A
#
# COMPACT_ATOMS: atom_id res chain seq x y z
N ALA A 1 20.18 0.46 4.43
CA ALA A 1 19.13 1.20 5.17
C ALA A 1 17.91 0.30 5.33
N THR A 2 17.22 0.37 6.47
CA THR A 2 15.98 -0.36 6.75
C THR A 2 14.81 0.61 6.77
N VAL A 3 13.66 0.20 6.23
CA VAL A 3 12.43 1.01 6.20
C VAL A 3 11.29 0.28 6.90
N GLY A 4 10.52 1.03 7.66
CA GLY A 4 9.28 0.57 8.29
C GLY A 4 8.11 1.38 7.78
N SER A 5 6.91 0.80 7.86
CA SER A 5 5.66 1.52 7.62
C SER A 5 4.61 1.04 8.61
N GLY A 6 3.56 1.82 8.83
CA GLY A 6 2.56 1.48 9.83
C GLY A 6 1.19 2.10 9.57
N ILE A 7 0.18 1.50 10.18
CA ILE A 7 -1.21 1.93 10.14
C ILE A 7 -1.58 2.44 11.52
N TYR A 8 -2.22 3.60 11.54
CA TYR A 8 -2.89 4.15 12.71
C TYR A 8 -4.37 4.27 12.42
N SER A 9 -5.19 3.58 13.20
CA SER A 9 -6.66 3.55 13.09
C SER A 9 -7.36 4.22 14.27
N GLY A 10 -6.59 4.78 15.22
CA GLY A 10 -7.11 5.45 16.42
C GLY A 10 -6.33 5.05 17.68
N ILE A 11 -6.57 5.79 18.76
CA ILE A 11 -6.02 5.46 20.09
C ILE A 11 -6.50 4.08 20.51
N ASP A 12 -5.58 3.24 20.96
CA ASP A 12 -5.81 1.87 21.44
C ASP A 12 -6.56 0.94 20.47
N SER A 13 -6.60 1.29 19.18
CA SER A 13 -7.21 0.45 18.17
C SER A 13 -6.41 -0.83 17.98
N SER A 14 -7.09 -1.98 18.06
CA SER A 14 -6.51 -3.29 17.73
C SER A 14 -6.07 -3.41 16.26
N ASN A 15 -6.46 -2.45 15.42
CA ASN A 15 -6.10 -2.38 14.00
C ASN A 15 -4.83 -1.55 13.75
N ASN A 16 -4.26 -0.92 14.79
CA ASN A 16 -2.94 -0.31 14.70
C ASN A 16 -1.90 -1.40 14.39
N TYR A 17 -1.03 -1.13 13.42
CA TYR A 17 -0.10 -2.15 12.94
C TYR A 17 1.23 -1.55 12.50
N SER A 18 2.33 -2.24 12.82
CA SER A 18 3.67 -1.93 12.32
C SER A 18 4.09 -3.02 11.34
N LEU A 19 4.44 -2.62 10.13
CA LEU A 19 4.73 -3.52 9.01
C LEU A 19 6.22 -3.51 8.69
N ARG A 20 6.82 -4.71 8.72
CA ARG A 20 8.15 -4.93 8.12
C ARG A 20 8.02 -5.02 6.60
N VAL A 21 8.74 -4.17 5.89
CA VAL A 21 8.77 -4.19 4.43
C VAL A 21 9.66 -5.35 3.96
N TRP A 22 9.12 -6.26 3.16
CA TRP A 22 9.90 -7.35 2.55
C TRP A 22 10.49 -6.93 1.20
N GLY A 23 11.61 -7.54 0.81
CA GLY A 23 12.34 -7.19 -0.41
C GLY A 23 13.08 -5.86 -0.29
N ASN A 24 13.09 -5.08 -1.38
CA ASN A 24 13.88 -3.84 -1.47
C ASN A 24 13.46 -2.80 -0.43
N GLN A 25 14.39 -2.42 0.44
CA GLN A 25 14.17 -1.49 1.54
C GLN A 25 14.11 -0.02 1.04
N THR A 26 12.99 0.35 0.42
CA THR A 26 12.76 1.71 -0.13
C THR A 26 11.46 2.31 0.40
N ASN A 27 11.42 3.65 0.53
CA ASN A 27 10.22 4.37 0.98
C ASN A 27 9.02 4.08 0.07
N ALA A 28 9.22 4.12 -1.25
CA ALA A 28 8.18 3.82 -2.23
C ALA A 28 7.56 2.42 -2.04
N ARG A 29 8.38 1.41 -1.73
CA ARG A 29 7.88 0.06 -1.44
C ARG A 29 7.15 0.00 -0.10
N ALA A 30 7.68 0.70 0.91
CA ALA A 30 7.06 0.79 2.24
C ALA A 30 5.65 1.41 2.17
N ASP A 31 5.49 2.47 1.38
CA ASP A 31 4.22 3.17 1.21
C ASP A 31 3.18 2.30 0.49
N LEU A 32 3.58 1.53 -0.53
CA LEU A 32 2.67 0.61 -1.21
C LEU A 32 2.35 -0.62 -0.36
N ALA A 33 3.33 -1.15 0.39
CA ALA A 33 3.13 -2.32 1.25
C ALA A 33 2.11 -2.05 2.36
N VAL A 34 2.15 -0.85 2.97
CA VAL A 34 1.18 -0.50 4.02
C VAL A 34 -0.24 -0.30 3.47
N LEU A 35 -0.37 0.25 2.26
CA LEU A 35 -1.65 0.34 1.56
C LEU A 35 -2.25 -1.03 1.28
N LEU A 36 -1.43 -1.96 0.76
CA LEU A 36 -1.85 -3.34 0.53
C LEU A 36 -2.34 -3.98 1.83
N TRP A 37 -1.59 -3.82 2.92
CA TRP A 37 -2.00 -4.36 4.22
C TRP A 37 -3.31 -3.74 4.70
N ALA A 38 -3.46 -2.42 4.63
CA ALA A 38 -4.68 -1.71 5.03
C ALA A 38 -5.92 -2.21 4.26
N ILE A 39 -5.79 -2.38 2.94
CA ILE A 39 -6.89 -2.85 2.09
C ILE A 39 -7.23 -4.30 2.41
N LYS A 40 -6.23 -5.19 2.52
CA LYS A 40 -6.46 -6.63 2.74
C LYS A 40 -6.91 -6.97 4.17
N SER A 41 -6.54 -6.17 5.17
CA SER A 41 -6.97 -6.37 6.56
C SER A 41 -8.33 -5.73 6.88
N SER A 42 -8.82 -4.84 6.01
CA SER A 42 -10.10 -4.16 6.22
C SER A 42 -11.30 -5.02 5.83
N PRO A 43 -12.47 -4.85 6.49
CA PRO A 43 -13.69 -5.55 6.11
C PRO A 43 -14.16 -5.21 4.69
N LEU A 44 -14.37 -6.22 3.85
CA LEU A 44 -14.73 -6.06 2.42
C LEU A 44 -16.02 -5.27 2.13
N ARG A 45 -16.95 -5.21 3.10
CA ARG A 45 -18.26 -4.56 2.94
C ARG A 45 -18.37 -3.23 3.70
N LYS A 46 -17.24 -2.59 3.97
CA LYS A 46 -17.18 -1.28 4.61
C LYS A 46 -16.37 -0.32 3.74
N THR A 47 -16.78 0.93 3.72
CA THR A 47 -15.97 2.00 3.14
C THR A 47 -14.69 2.15 3.97
N LEU A 48 -13.55 2.14 3.28
CA LEU A 48 -12.24 2.39 3.85
C LEU A 48 -11.72 3.73 3.34
N GLU A 49 -11.42 4.65 4.24
CA GLU A 49 -10.70 5.87 3.93
C GLU A 49 -9.24 5.72 4.37
N ILE A 50 -8.30 5.98 3.46
CA ILE A 50 -6.87 5.90 3.75
C ILE A 50 -6.25 7.28 3.54
N SER A 51 -5.74 7.86 4.61
CA SER A 51 -4.96 9.11 4.56
C SER A 51 -3.47 8.80 4.62
N THR A 52 -2.71 9.26 3.63
CA THR A 52 -1.25 9.11 3.58
C THR A 52 -0.59 10.37 3.06
N ARG A 53 0.65 10.63 3.50
CA ARG A 53 1.48 11.72 2.98
C ARG A 53 2.21 11.35 1.68
N SER A 54 2.17 10.08 1.29
CA SER A 54 2.85 9.60 0.09
C SER A 54 2.03 9.89 -1.17
N GLU A 55 2.30 11.03 -1.80
CA GLU A 55 1.71 11.36 -3.11
C GLU A 55 2.08 10.30 -4.17
N TYR A 56 3.29 9.73 -4.08
CA TYR A 56 3.72 8.61 -4.92
C TYR A 56 2.73 7.45 -4.83
N ALA A 57 2.34 7.05 -3.62
CA ALA A 57 1.47 5.91 -3.41
C ALA A 57 0.04 6.19 -3.91
N ILE A 58 -0.50 7.38 -3.62
CA ILE A 58 -1.81 7.83 -4.13
C ILE A 58 -1.80 7.78 -5.65
N ARG A 59 -0.82 8.39 -6.31
CA ARG A 59 -0.78 8.43 -7.78
C ARG A 59 -0.61 7.05 -8.40
N SER A 60 0.20 6.20 -7.78
CA SER A 60 0.47 4.84 -8.28
C SER A 60 -0.79 3.97 -8.27
N VAL A 61 -1.58 4.03 -7.18
CA VAL A 61 -2.79 3.22 -7.03
C VAL A 61 -3.96 3.83 -7.81
N VAL A 62 -4.18 5.14 -7.71
CA VAL A 62 -5.38 5.79 -8.25
C VAL A 62 -5.28 6.07 -9.76
N TYR A 63 -4.13 6.55 -10.23
CA TYR A 63 -4.01 7.01 -11.63
C TYR A 63 -3.22 6.06 -12.53
N TYR A 64 -2.23 5.36 -11.98
CA TYR A 64 -1.29 4.59 -12.81
C TYR A 64 -1.61 3.10 -12.88
N ALA A 65 -2.35 2.54 -11.91
CA ALA A 65 -2.59 1.10 -11.81
C ALA A 65 -3.16 0.51 -13.12
N THR A 66 -4.23 1.10 -13.69
CA THR A 66 -4.83 0.63 -14.94
C THR A 66 -3.85 0.63 -16.12
N LYS A 67 -3.03 1.67 -16.24
CA LYS A 67 -1.99 1.71 -17.29
C LYS A 67 -0.93 0.63 -17.07
N LYS A 68 -0.55 0.38 -15.81
CA LYS A 68 0.43 -0.65 -15.48
C LYS A 68 -0.11 -2.06 -15.68
N GLU A 69 -1.38 -2.29 -15.41
CA GLU A 69 -2.08 -3.54 -15.72
C GLU A 69 -1.98 -3.87 -17.22
N ASN A 70 -2.30 -2.91 -18.07
CA ASN A 70 -2.20 -3.06 -19.53
C ASN A 70 -0.76 -3.32 -20.03
N CYS A 71 0.24 -2.90 -19.25
CA CYS A 71 1.66 -3.19 -19.51
C CYS A 71 2.17 -4.47 -18.80
N GLY A 72 1.29 -5.27 -18.22
CA GLY A 72 1.63 -6.50 -17.50
C GLY A 72 2.43 -6.26 -16.21
N TRP A 73 2.18 -5.13 -15.53
CA TRP A 73 2.82 -4.75 -14.25
C TRP A 73 4.35 -4.59 -14.33
N LYS A 74 4.90 -4.37 -15.53
CA LYS A 74 6.33 -4.14 -15.74
C LYS A 74 6.74 -2.73 -15.28
N CYS A 75 6.88 -2.56 -13.97
CA CYS A 75 7.37 -1.34 -13.35
C CYS A 75 7.93 -1.62 -11.94
N PRO A 76 8.69 -0.67 -11.35
CA PRO A 76 9.08 -0.79 -9.95
C PRO A 76 7.88 -1.03 -9.04
N ASN A 77 8.00 -1.98 -8.11
CA ASN A 77 6.94 -2.40 -7.19
C ASN A 77 5.63 -2.88 -7.86
N GLY A 78 5.70 -3.29 -9.14
CA GLY A 78 4.54 -3.82 -9.86
C GLY A 78 3.96 -5.08 -9.22
N ASP A 79 4.77 -5.83 -8.48
CA ASP A 79 4.35 -6.97 -7.67
C ASP A 79 3.33 -6.57 -6.59
N ILE A 80 3.57 -5.45 -5.89
CA ILE A 80 2.65 -4.95 -4.86
C ILE A 80 1.42 -4.28 -5.50
N LEU A 81 1.62 -3.47 -6.55
CA LEU A 81 0.51 -2.80 -7.23
C LEU A 81 -0.51 -3.78 -7.80
N LYS A 82 -0.04 -4.90 -8.36
CA LYS A 82 -0.91 -5.97 -8.83
C LYS A 82 -1.80 -6.52 -7.71
N LEU A 83 -1.24 -6.74 -6.51
CA LEU A 83 -1.98 -7.27 -5.37
C LEU A 83 -2.98 -6.28 -4.75
N ILE A 84 -2.74 -4.97 -4.91
CA ILE A 84 -3.66 -3.92 -4.49
C ILE A 84 -4.89 -3.87 -5.41
N PHE A 85 -4.67 -4.07 -6.71
CA PHE A 85 -5.73 -3.96 -7.72
C PHE A 85 -6.61 -5.21 -7.86
N GLN A 86 -6.18 -6.35 -7.29
CA GLN A 86 -6.88 -7.64 -7.28
C GLN A 86 -7.59 -7.90 -5.94
#